data_AF-A0A3Q0DVI2-F1
#
_entry.id   AF-A0A3Q0DVI2-F1
#
_cell.length_a   1.000
_cell.length_b   1.000
_cell.length_c   1.000
_cell.angle_alpha   90.00
_cell.angle_beta   90.00
_cell.angle_gamma   90.00
#
_symmetry.space_group_name_H-M   'P 1'
#
loop_
_entity.id
_entity.type
_entity.pdbx_description
1 polymer ?
#
loop_
_entity_poly.entity_id
_entity_poly.type
_entity_poly.pdbx_seq_one_letter_code
_entity_poly.pdbx_strand_id
1 'polypeptide(L)'
;MCPLWRLLVLLELLVSPSALYNQPWSRLVQAHMDTKSTLARIIAQGLIKHNVEDRIQSIPLLDHLNASAQVAPGLVGWLISGRKLQQQPDGSINITSIQLDDGGIRMSFLKEWFSTSLSLGLDVELKPPFHDVIRMHARMSLVVEFWLEKDEFGRRDLVIGKCHMEPSSIHVAVLTENIQPKMKPFLHNLRENLEKATPRLVESQVCPLTREILRQLDVKLLKSLVGECLVHQIGGGA
;
A
#
# COMPACT_ATOMS: atom_id res chain seq x y z
N MET A 1 -30.56 -39.89 39.66
CA MET A 1 -30.14 -40.34 38.32
C MET A 1 -30.57 -39.28 37.31
N CYS A 2 -29.58 -38.61 36.69
CA CYS A 2 -29.56 -37.65 35.56
C CYS A 2 -30.81 -36.76 35.26
N PRO A 3 -30.60 -35.46 34.96
CA PRO A 3 -30.06 -35.14 33.64
C PRO A 3 -29.10 -33.94 33.62
N LEU A 4 -27.80 -34.24 33.59
CA LEU A 4 -26.73 -33.32 33.16
C LEU A 4 -26.75 -33.05 31.64
N TRP A 5 -27.71 -33.63 30.91
CA TRP A 5 -27.75 -33.55 29.44
C TRP A 5 -28.33 -32.22 28.91
N ARG A 6 -29.07 -31.47 29.73
CA ARG A 6 -29.65 -30.17 29.31
C ARG A 6 -28.65 -29.01 29.31
N LEU A 7 -27.52 -29.14 30.02
CA LEU A 7 -26.49 -28.09 30.06
C LEU A 7 -25.54 -28.10 28.85
N LEU A 8 -25.47 -29.21 28.11
CA LEU A 8 -24.67 -29.30 26.88
C LEU A 8 -25.35 -28.64 25.68
N VAL A 9 -26.68 -28.50 25.69
CA VAL A 9 -27.43 -27.90 24.57
C VAL A 9 -27.39 -26.37 24.58
N LEU A 10 -27.14 -25.76 25.75
CA LEU A 10 -27.07 -24.29 25.89
C LEU A 10 -25.66 -23.72 25.61
N LEU A 11 -24.62 -24.56 25.59
CA LEU A 11 -23.25 -24.10 25.28
C LEU A 11 -22.97 -24.02 23.77
N GLU A 12 -23.78 -24.67 22.92
CA GLU A 12 -23.59 -24.65 21.45
C GLU A 12 -24.22 -23.44 20.74
N LEU A 13 -24.99 -22.60 21.45
CA LEU A 13 -25.67 -21.42 20.86
C LEU A 13 -24.91 -20.09 21.02
N LEU A 14 -23.74 -20.08 21.64
CA LEU A 14 -22.88 -18.89 21.77
C LEU A 14 -21.67 -18.88 20.82
N VAL A 15 -21.54 -19.88 19.95
CA VAL A 15 -20.57 -19.82 18.85
C VAL A 15 -21.23 -19.08 17.69
N SER A 16 -21.24 -17.75 17.76
CA SER A 16 -21.36 -16.94 16.55
C SER A 16 -20.30 -17.44 15.57
N PRO A 17 -20.65 -17.88 14.35
CA PRO A 17 -19.68 -18.02 13.30
C PRO A 17 -19.30 -16.60 12.92
N SER A 18 -18.33 -16.05 13.64
CA SER A 18 -17.49 -15.01 13.07
C SER A 18 -16.92 -15.67 11.83
N ALA A 19 -17.46 -15.30 10.67
CA ALA A 19 -16.94 -15.69 9.36
C ALA A 19 -15.55 -15.06 9.23
N LEU A 20 -14.59 -15.63 9.96
CA LEU A 20 -13.19 -15.42 9.78
C LEU A 20 -12.88 -16.21 8.51
N TYR A 21 -12.87 -15.49 7.38
CA TYR A 21 -12.35 -16.00 6.12
C TYR A 21 -10.88 -16.36 6.34
N ASN A 22 -10.65 -17.59 6.80
CA ASN A 22 -9.32 -18.16 6.97
C ASN A 22 -8.68 -18.20 5.58
N GLN A 23 -7.64 -17.38 5.38
CA GLN A 23 -6.84 -17.43 4.16
C GLN A 23 -6.21 -18.83 4.02
N PRO A 24 -6.53 -19.62 2.98
CA PRO A 24 -6.25 -21.05 3.03
C PRO A 24 -4.84 -21.49 2.58
N TRP A 25 -3.92 -20.59 2.20
CA TRP A 25 -2.76 -21.01 1.39
C TRP A 25 -1.43 -20.37 1.81
N SER A 26 -0.85 -20.85 2.91
CA SER A 26 0.56 -20.60 3.28
C SER A 26 1.54 -21.61 2.68
N ARG A 27 1.15 -22.37 1.63
CA ARG A 27 2.03 -23.41 1.07
C ARG A 27 1.89 -23.46 -0.46
N LEU A 28 3.00 -23.12 -1.14
CA LEU A 28 3.27 -23.20 -2.58
C LEU A 28 2.56 -22.18 -3.48
N VAL A 29 3.12 -20.98 -3.57
CA VAL A 29 2.89 -20.06 -4.70
C VAL A 29 4.21 -19.85 -5.42
N GLN A 30 4.39 -20.49 -6.57
CA GLN A 30 5.47 -20.18 -7.49
C GLN A 30 5.08 -18.92 -8.25
N ALA A 31 5.39 -17.75 -7.68
CA ALA A 31 5.16 -16.46 -8.31
C ALA A 31 6.22 -16.25 -9.41
N HIS A 32 5.80 -16.26 -10.68
CA HIS A 32 6.64 -15.86 -11.80
C HIS A 32 6.62 -14.33 -11.94
N MET A 33 7.79 -13.75 -12.24
CA MET A 33 7.97 -12.31 -12.42
C MET A 33 7.82 -11.97 -13.90
N ASP A 34 6.63 -11.57 -14.34
CA ASP A 34 6.45 -11.03 -15.69
C ASP A 34 6.61 -9.51 -15.64
N THR A 35 7.79 -9.06 -16.05
CA THR A 35 8.21 -7.64 -16.09
C THR A 35 7.41 -6.79 -17.08
N LYS A 36 6.47 -7.37 -17.85
CA LYS A 36 5.70 -6.67 -18.89
C LYS A 36 4.19 -6.88 -18.79
N SER A 37 3.64 -7.16 -17.61
CA SER A 37 2.21 -7.39 -17.52
C SER A 37 1.42 -6.13 -17.93
N THR A 38 0.72 -6.23 -19.05
CA THR A 38 -0.13 -5.18 -19.64
C THR A 38 -1.15 -4.64 -18.63
N LEU A 39 -1.54 -5.44 -17.64
CA LEU A 39 -2.46 -4.99 -16.59
C LEU A 39 -1.82 -3.99 -15.60
N ALA A 40 -0.55 -4.13 -15.18
CA ALA A 40 0.10 -3.08 -14.37
C ALA A 40 0.14 -1.81 -15.16
N ARG A 41 0.50 -1.91 -16.45
CA ARG A 41 0.58 -0.74 -17.32
C ARG A 41 -0.77 -0.04 -17.40
N ILE A 42 -1.87 -0.77 -17.54
CA ILE A 42 -3.23 -0.20 -17.52
C ILE A 42 -3.53 0.45 -16.17
N ILE A 43 -3.20 -0.20 -15.05
CA ILE A 43 -3.44 0.37 -13.71
C ILE A 43 -2.59 1.63 -13.51
N ALA A 44 -1.29 1.59 -13.82
CA ALA A 44 -0.37 2.71 -13.70
C ALA A 44 -0.80 3.87 -14.61
N GLN A 45 -1.13 3.61 -15.87
CA GLN A 45 -1.65 4.62 -16.79
C GLN A 45 -2.99 5.20 -16.32
N GLY A 46 -3.86 4.37 -15.77
CA GLY A 46 -5.11 4.82 -15.16
C GLY A 46 -4.85 5.74 -13.96
N LEU A 47 -3.92 5.38 -13.07
CA LEU A 47 -3.55 6.19 -11.91
C LEU A 47 -2.96 7.54 -12.34
N ILE A 48 -2.09 7.55 -13.33
CA ILE A 48 -1.54 8.78 -13.94
C ILE A 48 -2.67 9.63 -14.52
N LYS A 49 -3.57 9.03 -15.31
CA LYS A 49 -4.73 9.71 -15.92
C LYS A 49 -5.68 10.30 -14.88
N HIS A 50 -5.78 9.69 -13.70
CA HIS A 50 -6.61 10.15 -12.59
C HIS A 50 -5.87 11.08 -11.61
N ASN A 51 -4.72 11.63 -12.00
CA ASN A 51 -3.90 12.55 -11.22
C ASN A 51 -3.61 12.01 -9.81
N VAL A 52 -3.17 10.75 -9.72
CA VAL A 52 -2.73 10.17 -8.45
C VAL A 52 -1.60 11.00 -7.80
N GLU A 53 -0.80 11.67 -8.63
CA GLU A 53 0.26 12.57 -8.18
C GLU A 53 -0.27 13.72 -7.33
N ASP A 54 -1.19 14.53 -7.86
CA ASP A 54 -1.81 15.64 -7.13
C ASP A 54 -2.46 15.19 -5.81
N ARG A 55 -3.11 14.01 -5.83
CA ARG A 55 -3.78 13.44 -4.65
C ARG A 55 -2.81 13.03 -3.55
N ILE A 56 -1.66 12.49 -3.92
CA ILE A 56 -0.64 12.10 -2.94
C ILE A 56 0.16 13.33 -2.50
N GLN A 57 0.49 14.26 -3.40
CA GLN A 57 1.17 15.53 -3.05
C GLN A 57 0.34 16.39 -2.09
N SER A 58 -0.99 16.31 -2.16
CA SER A 58 -1.90 17.01 -1.25
C SER A 58 -2.08 16.31 0.11
N ILE A 59 -1.43 15.18 0.36
CA ILE A 59 -1.47 14.53 1.68
C ILE A 59 -0.81 15.44 2.72
N PRO A 60 -1.50 15.78 3.83
CA PRO A 60 -0.91 16.54 4.92
C PRO A 60 0.02 15.65 5.77
N LEU A 61 1.16 15.26 5.19
CA LEU A 61 2.11 14.33 5.83
C LEU A 61 2.52 14.80 7.23
N LEU A 62 2.79 16.10 7.38
CA LEU A 62 3.21 16.67 8.66
C LEU A 62 2.17 16.43 9.76
N ASP A 63 0.90 16.63 9.48
CA ASP A 63 -0.19 16.49 10.45
C ASP A 63 -0.34 15.03 10.89
N HIS A 64 -0.15 14.09 9.96
CA HIS A 64 -0.20 12.66 10.26
C HIS A 64 1.03 12.15 11.02
N LEU A 65 2.22 12.69 10.74
CA LEU A 65 3.44 12.40 11.50
C LEU A 65 3.37 12.96 12.92
N ASN A 66 2.72 14.11 13.10
CA ASN A 66 2.44 14.69 14.41
C ASN A 66 1.42 13.86 15.21
N ALA A 67 0.45 13.24 14.56
CA ALA A 67 -0.57 12.41 15.21
C ALA A 67 -0.11 10.98 15.54
N SER A 68 0.82 10.41 14.75
CA SER A 68 1.40 9.09 15.01
C SER A 68 2.42 9.09 16.15
N ALA A 69 3.01 10.25 16.43
CA ALA A 69 3.73 10.50 17.67
C ALA A 69 2.72 10.68 18.82
N GLN A 70 2.50 9.64 19.63
CA GLN A 70 1.98 9.79 21.01
C GLN A 70 2.96 10.58 21.92
N VAL A 71 3.74 11.50 21.35
CA VAL A 71 4.85 12.22 21.97
C VAL A 71 4.75 13.68 21.51
N ALA A 72 4.08 14.48 22.34
CA ALA A 72 3.99 15.94 22.38
C ALA A 72 3.59 16.69 21.07
N PRO A 73 2.61 17.62 21.13
CA PRO A 73 2.03 18.21 19.93
C PRO A 73 3.01 19.10 19.15
N GLY A 74 3.05 18.92 17.84
CA GLY A 74 3.73 19.77 16.86
C GLY A 74 5.24 19.53 16.76
N LEU A 75 5.93 20.40 16.03
CA LEU A 75 7.39 20.48 15.93
C LEU A 75 8.04 20.86 17.29
N VAL A 76 7.47 20.45 18.42
CA VAL A 76 7.75 20.86 19.79
C VAL A 76 8.35 19.71 20.60
N GLY A 77 8.12 18.44 20.23
CA GLY A 77 9.02 17.35 20.61
C GLY A 77 10.46 17.58 20.10
N TRP A 78 10.61 18.32 19.00
CA TRP A 78 11.86 18.87 18.44
C TRP A 78 12.81 19.49 19.48
N LEU A 79 12.26 19.98 20.59
CA LEU A 79 13.02 20.66 21.64
C LEU A 79 12.98 19.99 23.01
N ILE A 80 12.24 18.95 23.38
CA ILE A 80 12.13 18.59 24.83
C ILE A 80 13.30 17.73 25.36
N SER A 81 14.38 17.60 24.58
CA SER A 81 15.74 17.41 25.14
C SER A 81 16.59 18.70 25.09
N GLY A 82 15.93 19.88 25.10
CA GLY A 82 16.55 21.22 25.13
C GLY A 82 15.72 22.53 24.81
N ARG A 83 14.40 22.61 25.09
CA ARG A 83 13.35 23.70 25.20
C ARG A 83 13.57 25.05 24.48
N LYS A 84 12.59 25.87 24.03
CA LYS A 84 11.12 25.99 23.89
C LYS A 84 10.94 26.81 22.59
N LEU A 85 10.07 26.43 21.65
CA LEU A 85 9.72 27.33 20.53
C LEU A 85 8.35 27.92 20.79
N GLN A 86 8.38 29.13 21.35
CA GLN A 86 7.28 30.05 21.22
C GLN A 86 7.28 30.47 19.75
N GLN A 87 6.16 30.21 19.06
CA GLN A 87 5.88 30.57 17.67
C GLN A 87 6.52 29.64 16.62
N GLN A 88 5.69 29.24 15.65
CA GLN A 88 5.95 28.30 14.57
C GLN A 88 7.40 28.24 14.06
N PRO A 89 7.95 27.04 13.85
CA PRO A 89 9.00 26.87 12.87
C PRO A 89 8.32 26.69 11.50
N ASP A 90 8.61 27.59 10.55
CA ASP A 90 8.31 27.45 9.11
C ASP A 90 9.09 26.26 8.51
N GLY A 91 8.84 25.06 9.03
CA GLY A 91 9.40 23.82 8.53
C GLY A 91 8.33 23.02 7.81
N SER A 92 8.60 22.63 6.56
CA SER A 92 7.65 21.85 5.74
C SER A 92 8.18 20.44 5.49
N ILE A 93 7.29 19.46 5.47
CA ILE A 93 7.58 18.13 4.90
C ILE A 93 6.53 17.85 3.82
N ASN A 94 7.00 17.77 2.58
CA ASN A 94 6.13 17.66 1.42
C ASN A 94 6.57 16.48 0.55
N ILE A 95 5.61 15.84 -0.11
CA ILE A 95 5.89 14.91 -1.21
C ILE A 95 6.07 15.74 -2.47
N THR A 96 7.19 15.56 -3.18
CA THR A 96 7.54 16.38 -4.35
C THR A 96 7.48 15.64 -5.67
N SER A 97 7.60 14.31 -5.65
CA SER A 97 7.53 13.51 -6.87
C SER A 97 6.98 12.12 -6.58
N ILE A 98 6.39 11.51 -7.61
CA ILE A 98 5.87 10.15 -7.57
C ILE A 98 6.32 9.40 -8.80
N GLN A 99 6.89 8.22 -8.58
CA GLN A 99 7.34 7.32 -9.64
C GLN A 99 6.56 6.02 -9.54
N LEU A 100 5.87 5.63 -10.60
CA LEU A 100 5.20 4.35 -10.72
C LEU A 100 6.11 3.44 -11.55
N ASP A 101 6.60 2.36 -10.94
CA ASP A 101 7.44 1.36 -11.58
C ASP A 101 6.61 0.09 -11.79
N ASP A 102 6.38 -0.23 -13.07
CA ASP A 102 5.55 -1.32 -13.56
C ASP A 102 6.27 -2.67 -13.61
N GLY A 103 7.56 -2.73 -13.26
CA GLY A 103 8.43 -3.90 -13.41
C GLY A 103 8.22 -5.05 -12.42
N GLY A 104 7.11 -5.10 -11.67
CA GLY A 104 6.97 -5.94 -10.47
C GLY A 104 5.70 -6.77 -10.33
N ILE A 105 4.93 -7.02 -11.39
CA ILE A 105 3.71 -7.82 -11.27
C ILE A 105 4.02 -9.26 -10.86
N ARG A 106 3.53 -9.63 -9.67
CA ARG A 106 3.42 -11.02 -9.23
C ARG A 106 1.98 -11.48 -9.41
N MET A 107 1.70 -12.10 -10.56
CA MET A 107 0.43 -12.77 -10.80
C MET A 107 0.49 -14.18 -10.24
N SER A 108 -0.10 -14.36 -9.06
CA SER A 108 -0.45 -15.67 -8.56
C SER A 108 -1.84 -16.04 -9.08
N PHE A 109 -1.90 -17.14 -9.83
CA PHE A 109 -3.12 -17.66 -10.40
C PHE A 109 -3.55 -18.91 -9.65
N LEU A 110 -4.76 -18.86 -9.10
CA LEU A 110 -5.46 -20.05 -8.64
C LEU A 110 -6.90 -19.96 -9.14
N LYS A 111 -7.19 -20.61 -10.27
CA LYS A 111 -8.48 -20.61 -10.99
C LYS A 111 -8.90 -19.28 -11.62
N GLU A 112 -9.56 -18.40 -10.88
CA GLU A 112 -10.07 -17.12 -11.39
C GLU A 112 -9.59 -15.95 -10.52
N TRP A 113 -8.67 -16.18 -9.59
CA TRP A 113 -8.08 -15.16 -8.71
C TRP A 113 -6.72 -14.68 -9.20
N PHE A 114 -6.50 -13.38 -9.08
CA PHE A 114 -5.34 -12.65 -9.56
C PHE A 114 -4.83 -11.70 -8.47
N SER A 115 -3.52 -11.62 -8.34
CA SER A 115 -2.83 -10.59 -7.57
C SER A 115 -1.90 -9.82 -8.51
N THR A 116 -1.74 -8.53 -8.31
CA THR A 116 -0.74 -7.72 -9.00
C THR A 116 -0.03 -6.81 -8.01
N SER A 117 1.26 -6.58 -8.24
CA SER A 117 2.11 -5.74 -7.40
C SER A 117 2.74 -4.65 -8.25
N LEU A 118 2.61 -3.40 -7.84
CA LEU A 118 3.15 -2.22 -8.51
C LEU A 118 4.10 -1.49 -7.55
N SER A 119 5.30 -1.12 -7.98
CA SER A 119 6.20 -0.35 -7.13
C SER A 119 5.90 1.14 -7.25
N LEU A 120 5.85 1.83 -6.12
CA LEU A 120 5.64 3.26 -5.99
C LEU A 120 6.86 3.87 -5.29
N GLY A 121 7.52 4.82 -5.95
CA GLY A 121 8.53 5.70 -5.39
C GLY A 121 7.95 7.07 -5.07
N LEU A 122 8.34 7.66 -3.95
CA LEU A 122 7.92 8.98 -3.48
C LEU A 122 9.16 9.75 -3.03
N ASP A 123 9.37 10.94 -3.59
CA ASP A 123 10.36 11.87 -3.04
C ASP A 123 9.72 12.74 -1.97
N VAL A 124 10.36 12.78 -0.81
CA VAL A 124 9.94 13.58 0.35
C VAL A 124 11.01 14.64 0.63
N GLU A 125 10.62 15.91 0.58
CA GLU A 125 11.47 17.03 0.96
C GLU A 125 11.11 17.53 2.35
N LEU A 126 12.09 17.49 3.25
CA LEU A 126 12.04 18.16 4.53
C LEU A 126 12.83 19.47 4.44
N LYS A 127 12.15 20.58 4.75
CA LYS A 127 12.75 21.91 4.85
C LYS A 127 12.77 22.34 6.31
N PRO A 128 13.86 22.09 7.05
CA PRO A 128 14.02 22.60 8.41
C PRO A 128 14.30 24.11 8.42
N PRO A 129 13.94 24.85 9.49
CA PRO A 129 14.01 26.32 9.51
C PRO A 129 15.44 26.91 9.48
N PHE A 130 16.47 26.15 9.85
CA PHE A 130 17.85 26.64 9.97
C PHE A 130 18.89 25.71 9.31
N HIS A 131 18.43 24.80 8.45
CA HIS A 131 19.28 23.78 7.84
C HIS A 131 18.91 23.59 6.36
N ASP A 132 19.82 23.00 5.61
CA ASP A 132 19.59 22.69 4.20
C ASP A 132 18.41 21.74 4.02
N VAL A 133 17.80 21.79 2.83
CA VAL A 133 16.73 20.87 2.44
C VAL A 133 17.25 19.44 2.46
N ILE A 134 16.54 18.58 3.17
CA ILE A 134 16.83 17.16 3.25
C ILE A 134 15.87 16.42 2.34
N ARG A 135 16.44 15.62 1.42
CA ARG A 135 15.68 14.78 0.49
C ARG A 135 15.69 13.35 0.95
N MET A 136 14.53 12.73 0.93
CA MET A 136 14.35 11.30 1.17
C MET A 136 13.59 10.69 0.00
N HIS A 137 13.87 9.42 -0.28
CA HIS A 137 13.15 8.64 -1.26
C HIS A 137 12.51 7.44 -0.56
N ALA A 138 11.18 7.35 -0.62
CA ALA A 138 10.41 6.23 -0.08
C ALA A 138 9.94 5.35 -1.24
N ARG A 139 10.35 4.07 -1.24
CA ARG A 139 9.85 3.07 -2.19
C ARG A 139 8.97 2.08 -1.46
N MET A 140 7.84 1.71 -2.05
CA MET A 140 6.88 0.74 -1.51
C MET A 140 6.15 0.01 -2.64
N SER A 141 5.38 -1.02 -2.31
CA SER A 141 4.61 -1.81 -3.28
C SER A 141 3.12 -1.74 -2.98
N LEU A 142 2.32 -1.44 -4.00
CA LEU A 142 0.86 -1.58 -4.00
C LEU A 142 0.52 -3.01 -4.42
N VAL A 143 -0.28 -3.71 -3.62
CA VAL A 143 -0.80 -5.04 -3.95
C VAL A 143 -2.31 -4.95 -4.17
N VAL A 144 -2.76 -5.46 -5.30
CA VAL A 144 -4.16 -5.45 -5.73
C VAL A 144 -4.60 -6.84 -6.11
N GLU A 145 -5.66 -7.32 -5.48
CA GLU A 145 -6.27 -8.61 -5.75
C GLU A 145 -7.62 -8.42 -6.45
N PHE A 146 -7.94 -9.30 -7.39
CA PHE A 146 -9.24 -9.34 -8.05
C PHE A 146 -9.50 -10.73 -8.63
N TRP A 147 -10.76 -11.08 -8.85
CA TRP A 147 -11.15 -12.34 -9.46
C TRP A 147 -12.38 -12.19 -10.34
N LEU A 148 -12.65 -13.21 -11.16
CA LEU A 148 -13.93 -13.33 -11.84
C LEU A 148 -14.88 -14.18 -11.01
N GLU A 149 -16.10 -13.70 -10.83
CA GLU A 149 -17.17 -14.44 -10.15
C GLU A 149 -18.39 -14.53 -11.07
N LYS A 150 -19.13 -15.64 -11.01
CA LYS A 150 -20.36 -15.78 -11.77
C LYS A 150 -21.53 -15.19 -10.99
N ASP A 151 -22.30 -14.32 -11.63
CA ASP A 151 -23.60 -13.88 -11.13
C ASP A 151 -24.63 -15.01 -11.21
N GLU A 152 -25.81 -14.75 -10.66
CA GLU A 152 -26.96 -15.68 -10.65
C GLU A 152 -27.46 -16.07 -12.06
N PHE A 153 -27.08 -15.31 -13.09
CA PHE A 153 -27.40 -15.55 -14.49
C PHE A 153 -26.25 -16.24 -15.25
N GLY A 154 -25.16 -16.60 -14.57
CA GLY A 154 -23.98 -17.23 -15.15
C GLY A 154 -23.06 -16.29 -15.92
N ARG A 155 -23.29 -14.97 -15.88
CA ARG A 155 -22.37 -13.95 -16.42
C ARG A 155 -21.20 -13.79 -15.45
N ARG A 156 -19.99 -13.61 -15.98
CA ARG A 156 -18.81 -13.43 -15.14
C ARG A 156 -18.57 -11.94 -14.96
N ASP A 157 -18.55 -11.51 -13.70
CA ASP A 157 -18.25 -10.15 -13.31
C ASP A 157 -16.89 -10.08 -12.64
N LEU A 158 -16.23 -8.92 -12.77
CA LEU A 158 -14.99 -8.63 -12.06
C LEU A 158 -15.28 -8.24 -10.62
N VAL A 159 -14.76 -9.05 -9.70
CA VAL A 159 -14.79 -8.76 -8.27
C VAL A 159 -13.43 -8.25 -7.85
N ILE A 160 -13.41 -7.08 -7.22
CA ILE A 160 -12.18 -6.47 -6.73
C ILE A 160 -12.02 -6.87 -5.27
N GLY A 161 -10.90 -7.53 -4.99
CA GLY A 161 -10.52 -8.00 -3.67
C GLY A 161 -9.78 -6.93 -2.86
N LYS A 162 -8.75 -7.38 -2.14
CA LYS A 162 -7.94 -6.51 -1.31
C LYS A 162 -7.07 -5.60 -2.18
N CYS A 163 -7.07 -4.31 -1.88
CA CYS A 163 -6.09 -3.36 -2.37
C CYS A 163 -5.41 -2.74 -1.15
N HIS A 164 -4.08 -2.80 -1.10
CA HIS A 164 -3.31 -2.25 0.02
C HIS A 164 -1.87 -1.95 -0.35
N MET A 165 -1.24 -1.05 0.41
CA MET A 165 0.21 -0.85 0.33
C MET A 165 0.89 -1.89 1.24
N GLU A 166 1.77 -2.71 0.68
CA GLU A 166 2.49 -3.78 1.40
C GLU A 166 3.41 -3.15 2.46
N PRO A 167 3.07 -3.22 3.76
CA PRO A 167 3.79 -2.46 4.79
C PRO A 167 5.23 -2.93 4.96
N SER A 168 5.51 -4.20 4.65
CA SER A 168 6.86 -4.77 4.72
C SER A 168 7.78 -4.32 3.58
N SER A 169 7.22 -3.70 2.53
CA SER A 169 7.95 -3.28 1.34
C SER A 169 8.47 -1.84 1.40
N ILE A 170 8.04 -1.04 2.38
CA ILE A 170 8.46 0.36 2.46
C ILE A 170 9.93 0.46 2.87
N HIS A 171 10.70 1.16 2.04
CA HIS A 171 12.07 1.52 2.35
C HIS A 171 12.28 3.01 2.11
N VAL A 172 12.74 3.71 3.15
CA VAL A 172 13.05 5.14 3.07
C VAL A 172 14.56 5.34 3.10
N ALA A 173 15.10 5.86 1.99
CA ALA A 173 16.49 6.25 1.84
C ALA A 173 16.64 7.77 2.02
N VAL A 174 17.73 8.22 2.63
CA VAL A 174 18.07 9.65 2.68
C VAL A 174 19.05 9.93 1.54
N LEU A 175 18.71 10.87 0.67
CA LEU A 175 19.48 11.20 -0.53
C LEU A 175 20.50 12.33 -0.29
N THR A 176 20.32 13.12 0.76
CA THR A 176 21.25 14.22 1.10
C THR A 176 22.53 13.67 1.74
N GLU A 177 23.70 13.99 1.19
CA GLU A 177 25.00 13.48 1.67
C GLU A 177 25.56 14.25 2.88
N ASN A 178 25.44 15.59 2.87
CA ASN A 178 26.05 16.47 3.88
C ASN A 178 25.13 16.72 5.08
N ILE A 179 24.81 15.67 5.82
CA ILE A 179 23.94 15.74 7.00
C ILE A 179 24.77 16.07 8.25
N GLN A 180 24.44 17.18 8.92
CA GLN A 180 25.09 17.51 10.19
C GLN A 180 24.87 16.39 11.24
N PRO A 181 25.91 15.97 11.99
CA PRO A 181 25.81 14.84 12.92
C PRO A 181 24.67 14.94 13.93
N LYS A 182 24.35 16.16 14.40
CA LYS A 182 23.23 16.43 15.33
C LYS A 182 21.85 16.08 14.77
N MET A 183 21.70 15.99 13.46
CA MET A 183 20.43 15.67 12.80
C MET A 183 20.21 14.17 12.63
N LYS A 184 21.24 13.34 12.78
CA LYS A 184 21.14 11.88 12.57
C LYS A 184 20.03 11.21 13.41
N PRO A 185 19.89 11.48 14.72
CA PRO A 185 18.83 10.86 15.53
C PRO A 185 17.43 11.29 15.07
N PHE A 186 17.28 12.55 14.66
CA PHE A 186 16.02 13.06 14.14
C PHE A 186 15.64 12.37 12.82
N LEU A 187 16.59 12.23 11.89
CA LEU A 187 16.31 11.56 10.61
C LEU A 187 16.00 10.08 10.77
N HIS A 188 16.59 9.43 11.79
CA HIS A 188 16.23 8.06 12.13
C HIS A 188 14.77 7.97 12.59
N ASN A 189 14.34 8.80 13.54
CA ASN A 189 12.94 8.83 14.00
C ASN A 189 11.96 9.23 12.88
N LEU A 190 12.33 10.21 12.07
CA LEU A 190 11.51 10.63 10.93
C LEU A 190 11.34 9.49 9.92
N ARG A 191 12.44 8.76 9.63
CA ARG A 191 12.40 7.57 8.78
C ARG A 191 11.40 6.54 9.32
N GLU A 192 11.50 6.18 10.59
CA GLU A 192 10.59 5.21 11.20
C GLU A 192 9.12 5.65 11.14
N ASN A 193 8.85 6.94 11.39
CA ASN A 193 7.50 7.47 11.34
C ASN A 193 6.95 7.49 9.91
N LEU A 194 7.79 7.82 8.91
CA LEU A 194 7.42 7.73 7.51
C LEU A 194 7.14 6.28 7.10
N GLU A 195 7.97 5.32 7.52
CA GLU A 195 7.75 3.90 7.26
C GLU A 195 6.42 3.40 7.85
N LYS A 196 6.01 3.90 9.02
CA LYS A 196 4.73 3.54 9.67
C LYS A 196 3.51 4.24 9.07
N ALA A 197 3.60 5.53 8.77
CA ALA A 197 2.45 6.35 8.40
C ALA A 197 2.19 6.34 6.89
N THR A 198 3.23 6.47 6.07
CA THR A 198 3.12 6.72 4.63
C THR A 198 2.33 5.63 3.88
N PRO A 199 2.53 4.31 4.14
CA PRO A 199 1.79 3.28 3.42
C PRO A 199 0.27 3.46 3.53
N ARG A 200 -0.23 3.76 4.73
CA ARG A 200 -1.67 3.96 4.97
C ARG A 200 -2.22 5.21 4.29
N LEU A 201 -1.44 6.30 4.31
CA LEU A 201 -1.86 7.56 3.70
C LEU A 201 -1.93 7.43 2.18
N VAL A 202 -0.92 6.83 1.57
CA VAL A 202 -0.87 6.56 0.14
C VAL A 202 -1.97 5.58 -0.27
N GLU A 203 -2.18 4.50 0.51
CA GLU A 203 -3.25 3.53 0.28
C GLU A 203 -4.62 4.20 0.15
N SER A 204 -4.90 5.16 1.05
CA SER A 204 -6.17 5.90 1.07
C SER A 204 -6.42 6.72 -0.20
N GLN A 205 -5.37 7.13 -0.91
CA GLN A 205 -5.45 7.87 -2.17
C GLN A 205 -5.47 6.94 -3.39
N VAL A 206 -4.64 5.90 -3.38
CA VAL A 206 -4.40 5.04 -4.54
C VAL A 206 -5.49 3.98 -4.69
N CYS A 207 -5.87 3.29 -3.61
CA CYS A 207 -6.78 2.16 -3.72
C CYS A 207 -8.19 2.50 -4.24
N PRO A 208 -8.82 3.62 -3.84
CA PRO A 208 -10.08 4.03 -4.44
C PRO A 208 -9.99 4.23 -5.96
N LEU A 209 -8.89 4.81 -6.45
CA LEU A 209 -8.65 5.01 -7.89
C LEU A 209 -8.40 3.70 -8.60
N THR A 210 -7.57 2.82 -8.02
CA THR A 210 -7.34 1.48 -8.57
C THR A 210 -8.64 0.71 -8.74
N ARG A 211 -9.54 0.77 -7.75
CA ARG A 211 -10.86 0.12 -7.87
C ARG A 211 -11.69 0.69 -9.01
N GLU A 212 -11.68 2.02 -9.18
CA GLU A 212 -12.40 2.68 -10.26
C GLU A 212 -11.84 2.30 -11.64
N ILE A 213 -10.52 2.28 -11.78
CA ILE A 213 -9.84 1.84 -13.01
C ILE A 213 -10.22 0.40 -13.35
N LEU A 214 -10.17 -0.50 -12.35
CA LEU A 214 -10.51 -1.91 -12.55
C LEU A 214 -11.99 -2.10 -12.93
N ARG A 215 -12.92 -1.33 -12.35
CA ARG A 215 -14.36 -1.39 -12.71
C ARG A 215 -14.64 -1.01 -14.16
N GLN A 216 -13.78 -0.17 -14.74
CA GLN A 216 -13.91 0.26 -16.14
C GLN A 216 -13.34 -0.76 -17.13
N LEU A 217 -12.66 -1.83 -16.65
CA LEU A 217 -12.14 -2.87 -17.53
C LEU A 217 -13.25 -3.80 -18.01
N ASP A 218 -13.35 -3.96 -19.32
CA ASP A 218 -14.22 -4.98 -19.92
C ASP A 218 -13.73 -6.38 -19.50
N VAL A 219 -14.64 -7.23 -19.05
CA VAL A 219 -14.38 -8.63 -18.70
C VAL A 219 -13.72 -9.39 -19.86
N LYS A 220 -14.03 -9.05 -21.13
CA LYS A 220 -13.38 -9.62 -22.31
C LYS A 220 -11.91 -9.21 -22.40
N LEU A 221 -11.62 -7.93 -22.16
CA LEU A 221 -10.26 -7.42 -22.13
C LEU A 221 -9.48 -8.09 -20.99
N LEU A 222 -10.07 -8.19 -19.79
CA LEU A 222 -9.44 -8.84 -18.66
C LEU A 222 -9.13 -10.32 -18.96
N LYS A 223 -10.06 -11.06 -19.55
CA LYS A 223 -9.83 -12.45 -19.98
C LYS A 223 -8.71 -12.56 -21.01
N SER A 224 -8.62 -11.64 -21.97
CA SER A 224 -7.54 -11.61 -22.96
C SER A 224 -6.18 -11.37 -22.30
N LEU A 225 -6.10 -10.35 -21.44
CA LEU A 225 -4.88 -10.00 -20.71
C LEU A 225 -4.40 -11.13 -19.79
N VAL A 226 -5.34 -11.80 -19.13
CA VAL A 226 -5.06 -13.00 -18.34
C VAL A 226 -4.59 -14.15 -19.23
N GLY A 227 -5.23 -14.36 -20.39
CA GLY A 227 -4.82 -15.36 -21.36
C GLY A 227 -3.38 -15.16 -21.84
N GLU A 228 -2.98 -13.92 -22.12
CA GLU A 228 -1.60 -13.56 -22.49
C GLU A 228 -0.58 -13.92 -21.40
N CYS A 229 -0.93 -13.69 -20.13
CA CYS A 229 -0.08 -14.07 -18.99
C CYS A 229 0.05 -15.60 -18.83
N LEU A 230 -1.00 -16.37 -19.15
CA LEU A 230 -0.95 -17.84 -19.13
C LEU A 230 -0.10 -18.43 -20.27
N VAL A 231 -0.13 -17.80 -21.45
CA VAL A 231 0.67 -18.25 -22.61
C VAL A 231 2.17 -18.05 -22.38
N HIS A 232 2.56 -16.94 -21.74
CA HIS A 232 3.97 -16.71 -21.36
C HIS A 232 4.50 -17.73 -20.34
N GLN A 233 3.65 -18.38 -19.55
CA GLN A 233 4.06 -19.45 -18.63
C GLN A 233 4.45 -20.74 -19.36
N ILE A 234 3.90 -20.99 -20.55
CA ILE A 234 4.14 -22.23 -21.31
C ILE A 234 5.32 -22.06 -22.28
N GLY A 235 5.60 -20.85 -22.74
CA GLY A 235 6.68 -20.56 -23.70
C GLY A 235 8.07 -20.30 -23.11
N GLY A 236 8.21 -20.16 -21.79
CA GLY A 236 9.49 -19.88 -21.12
C GLY A 236 10.25 -21.11 -20.62
N GLY A 237 9.76 -22.31 -20.93
CA GLY A 237 10.39 -23.59 -20.58
C GLY A 237 10.84 -24.34 -21.83
N ALA A 238 11.86 -23.83 -22.52
CA ALA A 238 12.62 -24.56 -23.52
C ALA A 238 14.09 -24.13 -23.43
#